data_AF-A0A636F9K3-F1
#
_entry.id   AF-A0A636F9K3-F1
#
_cell.length_a   1.000
_cell.length_b   1.000
_cell.length_c   1.000
_cell.angle_alpha   90.00
_cell.angle_beta   90.00
_cell.angle_gamma   90.00
#
_symmetry.space_group_name_H-M   'P 1'
#
loop_
_entity.id
_entity.type
_entity.pdbx_description
1 polymer ?
#
loop_
_entity_poly.entity_id
_entity_poly.type
_entity_poly.pdbx_seq_one_letter_code
_entity_poly.pdbx_strand_id
1 'polypeptide(L)'
;MSHSDATGKLIETSELIRCYGEIKQSNVTPEKDMSQMTMSHDVTLLIDKNESEIELLKQQVALLQQRLQDKDEHISSLKQAMLLIESKLPATPDPARQPAVKKSWQFWKK
;
A
#
# COMPACT_ATOMS: atom_id res chain seq x y z
N MET A 1 32.62 -18.68 40.64
CA MET A 1 33.10 -17.56 39.81
C MET A 1 31.91 -16.64 39.62
N SER A 2 31.92 -15.44 40.20
CA SER A 2 30.76 -14.54 40.19
C SER A 2 30.95 -13.50 39.09
N HIS A 3 29.94 -13.33 38.24
CA HIS A 3 29.94 -12.34 37.16
C HIS A 3 28.90 -11.27 37.49
N SER A 4 29.25 -10.00 37.27
CA SER A 4 28.33 -8.87 37.47
C SER A 4 27.53 -8.58 36.20
N ASP A 5 26.24 -8.32 36.33
CA ASP A 5 25.39 -7.87 35.21
C ASP A 5 25.60 -6.38 34.87
N ALA A 6 24.93 -5.91 33.82
CA ALA A 6 24.94 -4.50 33.40
C ALA A 6 24.39 -3.52 34.46
N THR A 7 23.73 -4.05 35.50
CA THR A 7 23.16 -3.32 36.64
C THR A 7 24.09 -3.37 37.88
N GLY A 8 25.26 -4.00 37.78
CA GLY A 8 26.22 -4.18 38.87
C GLY A 8 25.80 -5.22 39.92
N LYS A 9 24.74 -5.99 39.68
CA LYS A 9 24.32 -7.08 40.58
C LYS A 9 25.16 -8.32 40.30
N LEU A 10 25.64 -8.95 41.37
CA LEU A 10 26.38 -10.22 41.29
C LEU A 10 25.37 -11.32 40.94
N ILE A 11 25.49 -11.87 39.74
CA ILE A 11 24.70 -13.03 39.32
C ILE A 11 25.51 -14.28 39.65
N GLU A 12 24.92 -15.15 40.45
CA GLU A 12 25.49 -16.46 40.72
C GLU A 12 25.31 -17.36 39.49
N THR A 13 26.38 -18.06 39.10
CA THR A 13 26.32 -19.01 37.97
C THR A 13 25.30 -20.13 38.20
N SER A 14 25.02 -20.45 39.46
CA SER A 14 23.98 -21.41 39.86
C SER A 14 22.57 -20.93 39.49
N GLU A 15 22.28 -19.63 39.63
CA GLU A 15 20.99 -19.05 39.23
C GLU A 15 20.81 -19.11 37.72
N LEU A 16 21.88 -18.86 36.97
CA LEU A 16 21.88 -18.98 35.51
C LEU A 16 21.60 -20.43 35.08
N ILE A 17 22.30 -21.40 35.66
CA ILE A 17 22.09 -22.82 35.35
C ILE A 17 20.68 -23.27 35.75
N ARG A 18 20.14 -22.78 36.88
CA ARG A 18 18.79 -23.13 37.33
C ARG A 18 17.71 -22.55 36.40
N CYS A 19 17.88 -21.32 35.93
CA CYS A 19 16.93 -20.65 35.05
C CYS A 19 17.01 -21.11 33.60
N TYR A 20 18.22 -21.41 33.10
CA TYR A 20 18.49 -21.65 31.68
C TYR A 20 19.00 -23.07 31.36
N GLY A 21 19.25 -23.90 32.36
CA GLY A 21 19.76 -25.26 32.22
C GLY A 21 21.28 -25.36 32.21
N GLU A 22 21.79 -26.60 32.20
CA GLU A 22 23.22 -26.89 32.21
C GLU A 22 23.89 -26.55 30.86
N ILE A 23 25.07 -25.93 30.93
CA ILE A 23 25.84 -25.56 29.74
C ILE A 23 26.50 -26.83 29.19
N LYS A 24 25.95 -27.37 28.10
CA LYS A 24 26.52 -28.52 27.41
C LYS A 24 27.67 -28.08 26.53
N GLN A 25 28.84 -28.65 26.74
CA GLN A 25 29.99 -28.46 25.85
C GLN A 25 29.73 -29.22 24.54
N SER A 26 29.19 -28.53 23.54
CA SER A 26 29.15 -29.04 22.17
C SER A 26 30.48 -28.74 21.48
N ASN A 27 31.03 -29.71 20.73
CA ASN A 27 32.12 -29.44 19.81
C ASN A 27 31.57 -28.62 18.64
N VAL A 28 31.53 -27.30 18.81
CA VAL A 28 31.07 -26.38 17.76
C VAL A 28 32.25 -26.10 16.83
N THR A 29 32.19 -26.64 15.62
CA THR A 29 32.99 -26.12 14.51
C THR A 29 32.49 -24.69 14.23
N PRO A 30 33.35 -23.65 14.27
CA PRO A 30 32.91 -22.24 14.31
C PRO A 30 32.12 -21.75 13.08
N GLU A 31 31.94 -22.58 12.06
CA GLU A 31 31.36 -22.18 10.78
C GLU A 31 29.85 -22.43 10.67
N LYS A 32 29.25 -23.29 11.50
CA LYS A 32 27.87 -23.76 11.26
C LYS A 32 26.77 -23.16 12.14
N ASP A 33 27.10 -22.64 13.32
CA ASP A 33 26.09 -22.31 14.34
C ASP A 33 26.04 -20.82 14.74
N MET A 34 26.59 -19.89 13.94
CA MET A 34 26.27 -18.45 14.11
C MET A 34 24.82 -18.11 13.70
N SER A 35 24.11 -19.02 13.04
CA SER A 35 22.73 -18.83 12.59
C SER A 35 21.70 -19.01 13.72
N GLN A 36 22.02 -19.72 14.80
CA GLN A 36 21.04 -20.05 15.84
C GLN A 36 20.97 -19.03 16.99
N MET A 37 21.96 -18.13 17.11
CA MET A 37 22.01 -17.12 18.19
C MET A 37 21.39 -15.76 17.83
N THR A 38 20.99 -15.56 16.58
CA THR A 38 20.40 -14.29 16.08
C THR A 38 18.86 -14.28 16.10
N MET A 39 18.22 -15.31 16.64
CA MET A 39 16.79 -15.57 16.43
C MET A 39 15.83 -14.61 17.18
N SER A 40 16.32 -13.72 18.06
CA SER A 40 15.45 -12.77 18.78
C SER A 40 15.35 -11.39 18.15
N HIS A 41 16.35 -10.93 17.38
CA HIS A 41 16.31 -9.59 16.80
C HIS A 41 15.69 -9.59 15.39
N ASP A 42 15.94 -10.64 14.60
CA ASP A 42 15.42 -10.74 13.24
C ASP A 42 13.89 -10.88 13.22
N VAL A 43 13.31 -11.61 14.17
CA VAL A 43 11.86 -11.82 14.23
C VAL A 43 11.11 -10.52 14.54
N THR A 44 11.64 -9.69 15.45
CA THR A 44 11.04 -8.37 15.75
C THR A 44 11.13 -7.42 14.55
N LEU A 45 12.28 -7.37 13.87
CA LEU A 45 12.45 -6.55 12.66
C LEU A 45 11.51 -6.97 11.51
N LEU A 46 11.28 -8.28 11.36
CA LEU A 46 10.33 -8.81 10.37
C LEU A 46 8.89 -8.47 10.73
N ILE A 47 8.51 -8.50 12.02
CA ILE A 47 7.17 -8.10 12.48
C ILE A 47 6.96 -6.61 12.20
N ASP A 48 7.89 -5.74 12.60
CA ASP A 48 7.80 -4.29 12.40
C ASP A 48 7.71 -3.92 10.90
N LYS A 49 8.51 -4.60 10.06
CA LYS A 49 8.45 -4.43 8.61
C LYS A 49 7.09 -4.84 8.05
N ASN A 50 6.56 -6.00 8.45
CA ASN A 50 5.27 -6.49 7.97
C ASN A 50 4.13 -5.57 8.39
N GLU A 51 4.17 -5.03 9.62
CA GLU A 51 3.19 -4.05 10.09
C GLU A 51 3.22 -2.77 9.25
N SER A 52 4.41 -2.24 8.97
CA SER A 52 4.57 -1.05 8.12
C SER A 52 4.06 -1.26 6.68
N GLU A 53 4.27 -2.46 6.12
CA GLU A 53 3.79 -2.82 4.79
C GLU A 53 2.26 -2.95 4.76
N ILE A 54 1.68 -3.54 5.81
CA ILE A 54 0.22 -3.65 5.96
C ILE A 54 -0.42 -2.26 6.07
N GLU A 55 0.18 -1.33 6.82
CA GLU A 55 -0.31 0.05 6.92
C GLU A 55 -0.24 0.78 5.57
N LEU A 56 0.88 0.66 4.85
CA LEU A 56 1.04 1.24 3.53
C LEU A 56 0.01 0.69 2.54
N LEU A 57 -0.22 -0.63 2.55
CA LEU A 57 -1.22 -1.27 1.70
C LEU A 57 -2.64 -0.81 2.04
N LYS A 58 -2.98 -0.70 3.33
CA LYS A 58 -4.27 -0.15 3.77
C LYS A 58 -4.48 1.28 3.28
N GLN A 59 -3.45 2.12 3.37
CA GLN A 59 -3.52 3.51 2.87
C GLN A 59 -3.72 3.55 1.34
N GLN A 60 -3.02 2.70 0.59
CA GLN A 60 -3.20 2.60 -0.86
C GLN A 60 -4.61 2.13 -1.23
N VAL A 61 -5.15 1.14 -0.52
CA VAL A 61 -6.54 0.68 -0.73
C VAL A 61 -7.53 1.81 -0.49
N ALA A 62 -7.39 2.55 0.62
CA ALA A 62 -8.26 3.68 0.93
C ALA A 62 -8.20 4.77 -0.14
N LEU A 63 -7.00 5.10 -0.63
CA LEU A 63 -6.80 6.10 -1.69
C LEU A 63 -7.41 5.64 -3.02
N LEU A 64 -7.26 4.35 -3.37
CA LEU A 64 -7.86 3.79 -4.58
C LEU A 64 -9.40 3.78 -4.49
N GLN A 65 -9.96 3.46 -3.32
CA GLN A 65 -11.40 3.51 -3.07
C GLN A 65 -11.93 4.94 -3.23
N GLN A 66 -11.26 5.94 -2.66
CA GLN A 66 -11.64 7.35 -2.85
C GLN A 66 -11.65 7.74 -4.31
N ARG A 67 -10.60 7.40 -5.07
CA ARG A 67 -10.51 7.71 -6.50
C ARG A 67 -11.64 7.06 -7.30
N LEU A 68 -12.04 5.84 -6.95
CA LEU A 68 -13.18 5.18 -7.59
C LEU A 68 -14.48 5.93 -7.31
N GLN A 69 -14.71 6.33 -6.06
CA GLN A 69 -15.87 7.12 -5.69
C GLN A 69 -15.92 8.46 -6.45
N ASP A 70 -14.82 9.20 -6.50
CA ASP A 70 -14.74 10.47 -7.25
C ASP A 70 -15.10 10.27 -8.74
N LYS A 71 -14.68 9.14 -9.32
CA LYS A 71 -15.02 8.79 -10.71
C LYS A 71 -16.49 8.44 -10.88
N ASP A 72 -17.09 7.72 -9.94
CA ASP A 72 -18.51 7.37 -9.97
C ASP A 72 -19.41 8.61 -9.83
N GLU A 73 -19.01 9.55 -8.96
CA GLU A 73 -19.65 10.86 -8.83
C GLU A 73 -19.55 11.67 -10.14
N HIS A 74 -18.37 11.72 -10.75
CA HIS A 74 -18.17 12.38 -12.04
C HIS A 74 -19.01 11.73 -13.16
N ILE A 75 -19.08 10.40 -13.21
CA ILE A 75 -19.92 9.68 -14.17
C ILE A 75 -21.39 10.03 -13.96
N SER A 76 -21.85 10.10 -12.71
CA SER A 76 -23.22 10.46 -12.37
C SER A 76 -23.55 11.89 -12.82
N SER A 77 -22.64 12.83 -12.58
CA SER A 77 -22.76 14.21 -13.07
C SER A 77 -22.83 14.28 -14.60
N LEU A 78 -21.98 13.53 -15.32
CA LEU A 78 -22.02 13.47 -16.78
C LEU A 78 -23.33 12.88 -17.30
N LYS A 79 -23.83 11.81 -16.68
CA LYS A 79 -25.14 11.21 -17.02
C LYS A 79 -26.26 12.23 -16.84
N GLN A 80 -26.25 12.99 -15.75
CA GLN A 80 -27.23 14.04 -15.52
C GLN A 80 -27.15 15.15 -16.58
N ALA A 81 -25.95 15.60 -16.92
CA ALA A 81 -25.75 16.60 -17.98
C ALA A 81 -26.25 16.09 -19.34
N MET A 82 -26.01 14.82 -19.66
CA MET A 82 -26.48 14.18 -20.89
C MET A 82 -28.01 14.13 -20.95
N LEU A 83 -28.68 13.71 -19.86
CA LEU A 83 -30.14 13.71 -19.76
C LEU A 83 -30.74 15.12 -19.95
N LEU A 84 -30.08 16.15 -19.39
CA LEU A 84 -30.50 17.53 -19.59
C LEU A 84 -30.42 17.93 -21.06
N ILE A 85 -29.33 17.59 -21.75
CA ILE A 85 -29.17 17.86 -23.19
C ILE A 85 -30.26 17.13 -23.99
N GLU A 86 -30.48 15.84 -23.71
CA GLU A 86 -31.52 15.03 -24.37
C GLU A 86 -32.92 15.64 -24.19
N SER A 87 -33.23 16.17 -23.00
CA SER A 87 -34.52 16.83 -22.74
C SER A 87 -34.72 18.14 -23.53
N LYS A 88 -33.63 18.79 -23.98
CA LYS A 88 -33.67 20.01 -24.79
C LYS A 88 -33.62 19.73 -26.29
N LEU A 89 -33.43 18.48 -26.71
CA LEU A 89 -33.50 18.10 -28.12
C LEU A 89 -34.97 18.06 -28.57
N PRO A 90 -35.31 18.62 -29.74
CA PRO A 90 -36.64 18.48 -30.29
C PRO A 90 -36.96 17.01 -30.57
N ALA A 91 -38.15 16.55 -30.19
CA ALA A 91 -38.63 15.16 -30.34
C ALA A 91 -38.83 14.71 -31.81
N THR A 92 -38.42 15.54 -32.77
CA THR A 92 -38.51 15.28 -34.20
C THR A 92 -37.11 15.42 -34.76
N PRO A 93 -36.55 14.40 -35.44
CA PRO A 93 -35.45 14.64 -36.35
C PRO A 93 -36.05 15.44 -37.50
N ASP A 94 -36.02 16.77 -37.37
CA ASP A 94 -36.24 17.66 -38.51
C ASP A 94 -35.29 17.17 -39.60
N PRO A 95 -35.76 16.71 -40.78
CA PRO A 95 -34.87 16.29 -41.85
C PRO A 95 -34.02 17.50 -42.16
N ALA A 96 -32.75 17.43 -41.74
CA ALA A 96 -31.80 18.53 -41.72
C ALA A 96 -32.08 19.47 -42.89
N ARG A 97 -32.70 20.62 -42.60
CA ARG A 97 -32.69 21.74 -43.54
C ARG A 97 -31.23 22.13 -43.62
N GLN A 98 -30.51 21.51 -44.55
CA GLN A 98 -29.09 21.72 -44.75
C GLN A 98 -28.90 23.24 -44.81
N PRO A 99 -28.27 23.88 -43.81
CA PRO A 99 -27.83 25.24 -44.03
C PRO A 99 -26.84 25.09 -45.18
N ALA A 100 -27.12 25.74 -46.32
CA ALA A 100 -26.22 25.74 -47.45
C ALA A 100 -24.84 26.15 -46.92
N VAL A 101 -23.95 25.16 -46.75
CA VAL A 101 -22.65 25.35 -46.16
C VAL A 101 -21.86 26.11 -47.20
N LYS A 102 -21.89 27.44 -47.13
CA LYS A 102 -20.93 28.28 -47.84
C LYS A 102 -19.57 27.91 -47.24
N LYS A 103 -18.87 27.01 -47.93
CA LYS A 103 -17.56 26.51 -47.51
C LYS A 103 -16.65 27.73 -47.40
N SER A 104 -16.06 27.94 -46.23
CA SER A 104 -15.15 29.07 -45.92
C SER A 104 -13.99 29.21 -46.93
N TRP A 105 -13.63 28.11 -47.60
CA TRP A 105 -12.63 28.08 -48.67
C TRP A 105 -13.08 28.66 -50.02
N GLN A 106 -14.39 28.83 -50.26
CA GLN A 106 -14.87 29.41 -51.52
C GLN A 106 -14.56 30.90 -51.66
N PHE A 107 -14.19 31.58 -50.56
CA PHE A 107 -13.70 32.96 -50.61
C PHE A 107 -12.41 33.10 -51.42
N TRP A 108 -11.68 32.00 -51.67
CA TRP A 108 -10.38 32.01 -52.35
C TRP A 108 -10.47 31.56 -53.82
N LYS A 109 -11.68 31.21 -54.32
CA LYS A 109 -11.87 30.94 -55.74
C LYS A 109 -11.95 32.27 -56.50
N LYS A 110 -10.85 32.61 -57.18
CA LYS A 110 -10.77 33.69 -58.19
C LYS A 110 -11.84 33.56 -59.26
#